data_AF-A0ABF7RC14-F1
#
_entry.id   AF-A0ABF7RC14-F1
#
_cell.length_a   1.000
_cell.length_b   1.000
_cell.length_c   1.000
_cell.angle_alpha   90.00
_cell.angle_beta   90.00
_cell.angle_gamma   90.00
#
_symmetry.space_group_name_H-M   'P 1'
#
loop_
_entity.id
_entity.type
_entity.pdbx_description
1 polymer ?
#
loop_
_entity_poly.entity_id
_entity_poly.type
_entity_poly.pdbx_seq_one_letter_code
_entity_poly.pdbx_strand_id
1 'polypeptide(L)'
;MANVVTLLDHWQTLVGAFIGGLMGVVGALIVAVLTVRRQRWVMASALLPDMQQLRAADDALERALHSIDPPLGEWVRSQWCAERLAQTHPTLSALHDGVAVTQVSDLDARLSAHLMLCRMRHKDLDALLQQFVAALHGSRAPMPAANVPAAMTVVRRSAKRVQQAWDLCVEHGTLAEYLLDRLIFNRWPNIWHRLRMRWWPNDLDHRSMHLLNSGSILGTQDSHQDDVAG
;
A
#
# COMPACT_ATOMS: atom_id res chain seq x y z
N MET A 1 60.33 37.30 21.16
CA MET A 1 59.36 37.35 20.03
C MET A 1 59.23 36.01 19.32
N ALA A 2 60.30 35.25 19.06
CA ALA A 2 60.24 33.96 18.36
C ALA A 2 59.30 32.91 19.00
N ASN A 3 59.29 32.76 20.34
CA ASN A 3 58.43 31.80 21.04
C ASN A 3 56.92 32.12 20.98
N VAL A 4 56.54 33.38 20.76
CA VAL A 4 55.13 33.79 20.67
C VAL A 4 54.57 33.46 19.29
N VAL A 5 55.40 33.64 18.25
CA VAL A 5 55.05 33.35 16.86
C VAL A 5 54.87 31.84 16.65
N THR A 6 55.77 31.01 17.18
CA THR A 6 55.67 29.55 17.07
C THR A 6 54.46 28.98 17.81
N LEU A 7 54.09 29.57 18.95
CA LEU A 7 52.89 29.18 19.71
C LEU A 7 51.59 29.53 18.94
N LEU A 8 51.58 30.67 18.25
CA LEU A 8 50.45 31.09 17.41
C LEU A 8 50.26 30.17 16.20
N ASP A 9 51.35 29.81 15.53
CA ASP A 9 51.36 28.96 14.34
C ASP A 9 50.87 27.53 14.67
N HIS A 10 51.26 27.03 15.85
CA HIS A 10 50.79 25.73 16.35
C HIS A 10 49.29 25.74 16.67
N TRP A 11 48.77 26.83 17.24
CA TRP A 11 47.33 26.98 17.48
C TRP A 11 46.52 27.06 16.19
N GLN A 12 47.02 27.77 15.19
CA GLN A 12 46.38 27.88 13.88
C GLN A 12 46.31 26.54 13.15
N THR A 13 47.40 25.76 13.17
CA THR A 13 47.43 24.41 12.57
C THR A 13 46.51 23.43 13.29
N LEU A 14 46.41 23.51 14.63
CA LEU A 14 45.53 22.66 15.43
C LEU A 14 44.05 22.97 15.16
N VAL A 15 43.68 24.26 15.07
CA VAL A 15 42.33 24.70 14.68
C VAL A 15 42.01 24.30 13.24
N GLY A 16 42.97 24.44 12.33
CA GLY A 16 42.82 24.04 10.92
C GLY A 16 42.55 22.54 10.77
N ALA A 17 43.28 21.69 11.50
CA ALA A 17 43.06 20.24 11.52
C ALA A 17 41.69 19.88 12.11
N PHE A 18 41.24 20.57 13.16
CA PHE A 18 39.94 20.35 13.77
C PHE A 18 38.79 20.71 12.81
N ILE A 19 38.85 21.89 12.18
CA ILE A 19 37.84 22.33 11.19
C ILE A 19 37.85 21.41 9.96
N GLY A 20 39.02 21.02 9.46
CA GLY A 20 39.17 20.10 8.34
C GLY A 20 38.55 18.73 8.65
N GLY A 21 38.80 18.19 9.83
CA GLY A 21 38.17 16.95 10.30
C GLY A 21 36.64 17.05 10.38
N LEU A 22 36.13 18.15 10.93
CA LEU A 22 34.68 18.38 11.08
C LEU A 22 33.98 18.53 9.71
N MET A 23 34.59 19.26 8.77
CA MET A 23 34.11 19.34 7.38
C MET A 23 34.14 17.99 6.67
N GLY A 24 35.15 17.16 6.93
CA GLY A 24 35.22 15.79 6.41
C GLY A 24 34.05 14.93 6.90
N VAL A 25 33.73 14.97 8.19
CA VAL A 25 32.60 14.24 8.77
C VAL A 25 31.27 14.74 8.20
N VAL A 26 31.07 16.06 8.10
CA VAL A 26 29.85 16.65 7.51
C VAL A 26 29.71 16.25 6.05
N GLY A 27 30.79 16.30 5.25
CA GLY A 27 30.79 15.87 3.86
C GLY A 27 30.41 14.39 3.72
N ALA A 28 30.98 13.51 4.55
CA ALA A 28 30.64 12.09 4.56
C ALA A 28 29.17 11.84 4.91
N LEU A 29 28.63 12.57 5.90
CA LEU A 29 27.22 12.48 6.29
C LEU A 29 26.29 12.90 5.15
N ILE A 30 26.62 13.99 4.45
CA ILE A 30 25.84 14.48 3.30
C ILE A 30 25.81 13.42 2.20
N VAL A 31 26.97 12.86 1.82
CA VAL A 31 27.06 11.84 0.77
C VAL A 31 26.30 10.57 1.18
N ALA A 32 26.40 10.14 2.44
CA ALA A 32 25.66 8.99 2.95
C ALA A 32 24.14 9.20 2.83
N VAL A 33 23.63 10.37 3.25
CA VAL A 33 22.20 10.70 3.16
C VAL A 33 21.72 10.75 1.70
N LEU A 34 22.50 11.36 0.80
CA LEU A 34 22.15 11.43 -0.63
C LEU A 34 22.10 10.03 -1.27
N THR A 35 23.06 9.17 -0.92
CA THR A 35 23.14 7.80 -1.45
C THR A 35 21.94 6.96 -1.00
N VAL A 36 21.62 7.01 0.31
CA VAL A 36 20.44 6.32 0.87
C VAL A 36 19.15 6.85 0.26
N ARG A 37 19.03 8.17 0.07
CA ARG A 37 17.84 8.77 -0.57
C ARG A 37 17.69 8.28 -2.01
N ARG A 38 18.77 8.23 -2.77
CA ARG A 38 18.75 7.74 -4.16
C ARG A 38 18.33 6.27 -4.24
N GLN A 39 18.89 5.41 -3.38
CA GLN A 39 18.51 3.99 -3.33
C GLN A 39 17.01 3.82 -3.04
N ARG A 40 16.50 4.54 -2.03
CA ARG A 40 15.08 4.50 -1.67
C ARG A 40 14.18 5.00 -2.78
N TRP A 41 14.59 6.05 -3.49
CA TRP A 41 13.85 6.57 -4.64
C TRP A 41 13.75 5.53 -5.76
N VAL A 42 14.85 4.83 -6.07
CA VAL A 42 14.85 3.74 -7.05
C VAL A 42 13.90 2.61 -6.62
N MET A 43 13.96 2.17 -5.36
CA MET A 43 13.09 1.09 -4.88
C MET A 43 11.60 1.50 -4.86
N ALA A 44 11.30 2.72 -4.43
CA ALA A 44 9.95 3.28 -4.47
C ALA A 44 9.42 3.40 -5.89
N SER A 45 10.27 3.82 -6.84
CA SER A 45 9.92 3.92 -8.26
C SER A 45 9.60 2.56 -8.89
N ALA A 46 10.13 1.46 -8.34
CA ALA A 46 9.77 0.11 -8.76
C ALA A 46 8.41 -0.34 -8.19
N LEU A 47 8.03 0.11 -6.99
CA LEU A 47 6.75 -0.22 -6.35
C LEU A 47 5.59 0.63 -6.86
N LEU A 48 5.85 1.86 -7.30
CA LEU A 48 4.83 2.82 -7.71
C LEU A 48 3.94 2.30 -8.86
N PRO A 49 4.48 1.69 -9.93
CA PRO A 49 3.66 1.12 -11.02
C PRO A 49 2.68 0.06 -10.54
N ASP A 50 3.09 -0.79 -9.59
CA ASP A 50 2.22 -1.84 -9.04
C ASP A 50 1.03 -1.22 -8.29
N MET A 51 1.25 -0.18 -7.48
CA MET A 51 0.17 0.51 -6.78
C MET A 51 -0.77 1.21 -7.77
N GLN A 52 -0.21 1.87 -8.79
CA GLN A 52 -0.98 2.52 -9.84
C GLN A 52 -1.79 1.53 -10.68
N GLN A 53 -1.23 0.36 -10.97
CA GLN A 53 -1.93 -0.70 -11.68
C GLN A 53 -3.11 -1.23 -10.86
N LEU A 54 -2.91 -1.43 -9.55
CA LEU A 54 -3.98 -1.88 -8.65
C LEU A 54 -5.13 -0.86 -8.61
N ARG A 55 -4.80 0.42 -8.47
CA ARG A 55 -5.78 1.52 -8.50
C ARG A 55 -6.48 1.65 -9.84
N ALA A 56 -5.73 1.58 -10.95
CA ALA A 56 -6.31 1.65 -12.29
C ALA A 56 -7.25 0.49 -12.58
N ALA A 57 -6.95 -0.72 -12.07
CA ALA A 57 -7.82 -1.88 -12.16
C ALA A 57 -9.11 -1.66 -11.37
N ASP A 58 -9.03 -1.07 -10.19
CA ASP A 58 -10.20 -0.73 -9.36
C ASP A 58 -11.07 0.34 -10.03
N ASP A 59 -10.46 1.45 -10.46
CA ASP A 59 -11.16 2.53 -11.19
C ASP A 59 -11.81 1.99 -12.48
N ALA A 60 -11.21 1.02 -13.16
CA ALA A 60 -11.79 0.37 -14.33
C ALA A 60 -13.00 -0.50 -13.96
N LEU A 61 -12.93 -1.22 -12.83
CA LEU A 61 -14.01 -2.05 -12.31
C LEU A 61 -15.21 -1.18 -11.90
N GLU A 62 -14.97 -0.10 -11.16
CA GLU A 62 -16.01 0.84 -10.72
C GLU A 62 -16.69 1.53 -11.90
N ARG A 63 -15.90 2.04 -12.87
CA ARG A 63 -16.45 2.67 -14.09
C ARG A 63 -17.30 1.69 -14.89
N ALA A 64 -16.85 0.45 -15.04
CA ALA A 64 -17.61 -0.58 -15.74
C ALA A 64 -18.91 -0.91 -14.99
N LEU A 65 -18.89 -0.95 -13.66
CA LEU A 65 -20.08 -1.18 -12.85
C LEU A 65 -21.11 -0.05 -13.00
N HIS A 66 -20.65 1.22 -12.99
CA HIS A 66 -21.51 2.39 -13.19
C HIS A 66 -22.13 2.47 -14.59
N SER A 67 -21.54 1.78 -15.58
CA SER A 67 -22.07 1.75 -16.94
C SER A 67 -23.20 0.73 -17.17
N ILE A 68 -23.52 -0.10 -16.18
CA ILE A 68 -24.55 -1.14 -16.27
C ILE A 68 -25.90 -0.55 -15.80
N ASP A 69 -26.90 -0.60 -16.68
CA ASP A 69 -28.27 -0.16 -16.42
C ASP A 69 -29.26 -1.32 -16.72
N PRO A 70 -30.13 -1.72 -15.78
CA PRO A 70 -30.30 -1.24 -14.40
C PRO A 70 -29.12 -1.59 -13.47
N PRO A 71 -28.92 -0.83 -12.38
CA PRO A 71 -27.84 -1.10 -11.43
C PRO A 71 -27.98 -2.51 -10.85
N LEU A 72 -26.84 -3.21 -10.78
CA LEU A 72 -26.79 -4.56 -10.25
C LEU A 72 -27.12 -4.56 -8.76
N GLY A 73 -27.96 -5.52 -8.34
CA GLY A 73 -28.13 -5.80 -6.91
C GLY A 73 -26.79 -6.22 -6.27
N GLU A 74 -26.64 -5.99 -4.97
CA GLU A 74 -25.36 -6.17 -4.23
C GLU A 74 -24.71 -7.54 -4.49
N TRP A 75 -25.51 -8.61 -4.49
CA TRP A 75 -25.01 -9.95 -4.79
C TRP A 75 -24.46 -10.07 -6.21
N VAL A 76 -25.21 -9.61 -7.21
CA VAL A 76 -24.81 -9.71 -8.62
C VAL A 76 -23.58 -8.84 -8.88
N ARG A 77 -23.48 -7.68 -8.22
CA ARG A 77 -22.26 -6.86 -8.20
C ARG A 77 -21.06 -7.66 -7.69
N SER A 78 -21.17 -8.30 -6.53
CA SER A 78 -20.06 -9.07 -5.95
C SER A 78 -19.60 -10.23 -6.84
N GLN A 79 -20.54 -10.93 -7.45
CA GLN A 79 -20.22 -12.01 -8.39
C GLN A 79 -19.56 -11.45 -9.65
N TRP A 80 -20.12 -10.39 -10.23
CA TRP A 80 -19.57 -9.76 -11.43
C TRP A 80 -18.14 -9.25 -11.21
N CYS A 81 -17.88 -8.62 -10.06
CA CYS A 81 -16.54 -8.19 -9.67
C CYS A 81 -15.58 -9.37 -9.57
N ALA A 82 -15.97 -10.44 -8.86
CA ALA A 82 -15.14 -11.63 -8.72
C ALA A 82 -14.85 -12.31 -10.07
N GLU A 83 -15.84 -12.39 -10.98
CA GLU A 83 -15.65 -12.92 -12.33
C GLU A 83 -14.71 -12.05 -13.17
N ARG A 84 -14.80 -10.72 -13.05
CA ARG A 84 -13.90 -9.80 -13.75
C ARG A 84 -12.48 -9.88 -13.23
N LEU A 85 -12.28 -9.94 -11.92
CA LEU A 85 -10.96 -10.10 -11.31
C LEU A 85 -10.32 -11.45 -11.69
N ALA A 86 -11.13 -12.52 -11.77
CA ALA A 86 -10.66 -13.83 -12.24
C ALA A 86 -10.28 -13.83 -13.74
N GLN A 87 -10.74 -12.86 -14.54
CA GLN A 87 -10.35 -12.72 -15.94
C GLN A 87 -9.10 -11.85 -16.11
N THR A 88 -9.01 -10.77 -15.34
CA THR A 88 -7.94 -9.77 -15.49
C THR A 88 -6.66 -10.14 -14.75
N HIS A 89 -6.76 -10.86 -13.61
CA HIS A 89 -5.63 -11.29 -12.76
C HIS A 89 -4.47 -10.27 -12.73
N PRO A 90 -4.65 -9.11 -12.09
CA PRO A 90 -3.60 -8.09 -12.05
C PRO A 90 -2.33 -8.66 -11.38
N THR A 91 -1.20 -8.61 -12.07
CA THR A 91 0.08 -9.14 -11.57
C THR A 91 0.92 -8.03 -10.95
N LEU A 92 1.11 -8.04 -9.63
CA LEU A 92 1.94 -7.05 -8.91
C LEU A 92 3.37 -7.56 -8.73
N SER A 93 4.21 -7.43 -9.74
CA SER A 93 5.54 -8.09 -9.74
C SER A 93 6.52 -7.51 -8.72
N ALA A 94 6.59 -6.19 -8.57
CA ALA A 94 7.52 -5.52 -7.67
C ALA A 94 7.11 -5.62 -6.19
N LEU A 95 5.81 -5.65 -5.90
CA LEU A 95 5.28 -5.86 -4.56
C LEU A 95 5.59 -7.27 -4.03
N HIS A 96 5.70 -8.25 -4.93
CA HIS A 96 6.04 -9.62 -4.57
C HIS A 96 7.53 -9.83 -4.39
N ASP A 97 8.36 -9.01 -5.03
CA ASP A 97 9.80 -8.96 -4.81
C ASP A 97 10.10 -8.33 -3.44
N GLY A 98 10.48 -9.19 -2.48
CA GLY A 98 10.66 -8.79 -1.08
C GLY A 98 11.74 -7.72 -0.88
N VAL A 99 12.65 -7.56 -1.83
CA VAL A 99 13.76 -6.60 -1.74
C VAL A 99 13.26 -5.15 -1.79
N ALA A 100 12.35 -4.82 -2.70
CA ALA A 100 11.84 -3.44 -2.81
C ALA A 100 11.02 -3.05 -1.57
N VAL A 101 10.19 -3.97 -1.08
CA VAL A 101 9.36 -3.76 0.12
C VAL A 101 10.22 -3.59 1.37
N THR A 102 11.26 -4.42 1.56
CA THR A 102 12.13 -4.34 2.75
C THR A 102 13.00 -3.09 2.80
N GLN A 103 13.50 -2.61 1.66
CA GLN A 103 14.29 -1.38 1.61
C GLN A 103 13.47 -0.12 1.91
N VAL A 104 12.16 -0.18 1.62
CA VAL A 104 11.22 0.91 1.85
C VAL A 104 10.54 0.82 3.22
N SER A 105 10.41 -0.38 3.80
CA SER A 105 9.74 -0.59 5.10
C SER A 105 10.40 0.14 6.27
N ASP A 106 11.72 0.35 6.22
CA ASP A 106 12.48 1.02 7.28
C ASP A 106 12.21 2.53 7.36
N LEU A 107 11.50 3.10 6.38
CA LEU A 107 11.19 4.52 6.33
C LEU A 107 10.06 4.93 7.26
N ASP A 108 9.02 4.13 7.36
CA ASP A 108 7.85 4.44 8.17
C ASP A 108 7.07 3.16 8.48
N ALA A 109 6.67 3.00 9.74
CA ALA A 109 5.97 1.80 10.19
C ALA A 109 4.60 1.63 9.51
N ARG A 110 3.91 2.73 9.17
CA ARG A 110 2.61 2.67 8.47
C ARG A 110 2.80 2.27 7.02
N LEU A 111 3.77 2.88 6.35
CA LEU A 111 4.10 2.52 4.96
C LEU A 111 4.45 1.03 4.86
N SER A 112 5.30 0.56 5.78
CA SER A 112 5.63 -0.87 5.90
C SER A 112 4.39 -1.74 6.09
N ALA A 113 3.51 -1.37 7.02
CA ALA A 113 2.29 -2.12 7.28
C ALA A 113 1.35 -2.16 6.06
N HIS A 114 1.14 -1.04 5.37
CA HIS A 114 0.31 -1.00 4.16
C HIS A 114 0.90 -1.84 3.03
N LEU A 115 2.20 -1.77 2.76
CA LEU A 115 2.85 -2.58 1.74
C LEU A 115 2.78 -4.08 2.07
N MET A 116 3.04 -4.45 3.33
CA MET A 116 3.01 -5.84 3.76
C MET A 116 1.59 -6.42 3.76
N LEU A 117 0.60 -5.66 4.22
CA LEU A 117 -0.81 -6.06 4.17
C LEU A 117 -1.33 -6.13 2.74
N CYS A 118 -1.01 -5.15 1.88
CA CYS A 118 -1.34 -5.21 0.45
C CYS A 118 -0.77 -6.48 -0.19
N ARG A 119 0.51 -6.79 0.05
CA ARG A 119 1.16 -8.00 -0.47
C ARG A 119 0.48 -9.27 0.03
N MET A 120 0.19 -9.36 1.33
CA MET A 120 -0.47 -10.53 1.93
C MET A 120 -1.87 -10.72 1.34
N ARG A 121 -2.66 -9.65 1.28
CA ARG A 121 -4.03 -9.69 0.72
C ARG A 121 -4.05 -10.02 -0.76
N HIS A 122 -3.11 -9.50 -1.54
CA HIS A 122 -2.98 -9.86 -2.95
C HIS A 122 -2.66 -11.35 -3.14
N LYS A 123 -1.78 -11.93 -2.32
CA LYS A 123 -1.52 -13.38 -2.36
C LYS A 123 -2.74 -14.20 -1.96
N ASP A 124 -3.46 -13.78 -0.93
CA ASP A 124 -4.68 -14.44 -0.49
C ASP A 124 -5.78 -14.36 -1.55
N LEU A 125 -5.84 -13.25 -2.30
CA LEU A 125 -6.81 -13.02 -3.37
C LEU A 125 -6.72 -14.09 -4.45
N ASP A 126 -5.51 -14.50 -4.86
CA ASP A 126 -5.34 -15.57 -5.86
C ASP A 126 -5.97 -16.89 -5.39
N ALA A 127 -5.77 -17.24 -4.12
CA ALA A 127 -6.39 -18.43 -3.53
C ALA A 127 -7.92 -18.30 -3.45
N LEU A 128 -8.44 -17.11 -3.11
CA LEU A 128 -9.88 -16.84 -3.07
C LEU A 128 -10.51 -16.88 -4.47
N LEU A 129 -9.84 -16.36 -5.49
CA LEU A 129 -10.28 -16.41 -6.88
C LEU A 129 -10.35 -17.86 -7.38
N GLN A 130 -9.34 -18.69 -7.07
CA GLN A 130 -9.38 -20.12 -7.40
C GLN A 130 -10.56 -20.83 -6.73
N GLN A 131 -10.82 -20.55 -5.45
CA GLN A 131 -11.99 -21.08 -4.74
C GLN A 131 -13.31 -20.62 -5.36
N PHE A 132 -13.40 -19.34 -5.76
CA PHE A 132 -14.57 -18.78 -6.43
C PHE A 132 -14.82 -19.47 -7.78
N VAL A 133 -13.79 -19.60 -8.62
CA VAL A 133 -13.89 -20.26 -9.94
C VAL A 133 -14.30 -21.73 -9.78
N ALA A 134 -13.72 -22.44 -8.80
CA ALA A 134 -14.11 -23.81 -8.50
C ALA A 134 -15.58 -23.92 -8.04
N ALA A 135 -16.03 -23.03 -7.16
CA ALA A 135 -17.42 -22.96 -6.73
C ALA A 135 -18.37 -22.64 -7.89
N LEU A 136 -17.99 -21.71 -8.76
CA LEU A 136 -18.77 -21.32 -9.92
C LEU A 136 -18.91 -22.47 -10.92
N HIS A 137 -17.82 -23.16 -11.25
CA HIS A 137 -17.86 -24.36 -12.09
C HIS A 137 -18.68 -25.49 -11.46
N GLY A 138 -18.51 -25.73 -10.16
CA GLY A 138 -19.30 -26.71 -9.42
C GLY A 138 -20.79 -26.39 -9.46
N SER A 139 -21.17 -25.11 -9.38
CA SER A 139 -22.56 -24.66 -9.45
C SER A 139 -23.21 -24.81 -10.83
N ARG A 140 -22.40 -24.88 -11.89
CA ARG A 140 -22.85 -25.08 -13.29
C ARG A 140 -22.90 -26.56 -13.68
N ALA A 141 -22.36 -27.45 -12.86
CA ALA A 141 -22.40 -28.89 -13.12
C ALA A 141 -23.83 -29.44 -12.95
N PRO A 142 -24.22 -30.50 -13.67
CA PRO A 142 -25.52 -31.15 -13.48
C PRO A 142 -25.69 -31.60 -12.03
N MET A 143 -26.72 -31.09 -11.35
CA MET A 143 -27.01 -31.44 -9.95
C MET A 143 -28.51 -31.53 -9.69
N PRO A 144 -28.94 -32.30 -8.68
CA PRO A 144 -30.34 -32.31 -8.25
C PRO A 144 -30.81 -30.90 -7.86
N ALA A 145 -32.05 -30.53 -8.22
CA ALA A 145 -32.63 -29.22 -7.95
C ALA A 145 -32.57 -28.83 -6.45
N ALA A 146 -32.63 -29.82 -5.55
CA ALA A 146 -32.51 -29.63 -4.10
C ALA A 146 -31.16 -29.05 -3.66
N ASN A 147 -30.09 -29.25 -4.44
CA ASN A 147 -28.73 -28.82 -4.09
C ASN A 147 -28.37 -27.44 -4.67
N VAL A 148 -29.17 -26.91 -5.59
CA VAL A 148 -28.94 -25.61 -6.26
C VAL A 148 -28.85 -24.44 -5.26
N PRO A 149 -29.76 -24.32 -4.26
CA PRO A 149 -29.67 -23.22 -3.29
C PRO A 149 -28.37 -23.26 -2.45
N ALA A 150 -27.93 -24.46 -2.07
CA ALA A 150 -26.69 -24.64 -1.32
C ALA A 150 -25.46 -24.24 -2.17
N ALA A 151 -25.41 -24.66 -3.43
CA ALA A 151 -24.35 -24.30 -4.37
C ALA A 151 -24.28 -22.78 -4.60
N MET A 152 -25.44 -22.13 -4.82
CA MET A 152 -25.52 -20.67 -4.96
C MET A 152 -25.07 -19.93 -3.70
N THR A 153 -25.35 -20.46 -2.52
CA THR A 153 -24.89 -19.87 -1.25
C THR A 153 -23.37 -19.91 -1.13
N VAL A 154 -22.73 -20.98 -1.59
CA VAL A 154 -21.26 -21.10 -1.61
C VAL A 154 -20.65 -20.07 -2.58
N VAL A 155 -21.20 -19.96 -3.80
CA VAL A 155 -20.76 -18.97 -4.80
C VAL A 155 -20.92 -17.55 -4.30
N ARG A 156 -22.07 -17.22 -3.68
CA ARG A 156 -22.32 -15.91 -3.08
C ARG A 156 -21.30 -15.57 -2.00
N ARG A 157 -20.99 -16.53 -1.12
CA ARG A 157 -20.03 -16.33 -0.04
C ARG A 157 -18.60 -16.16 -0.56
N SER A 158 -18.19 -16.93 -1.56
CA SER A 158 -16.86 -16.79 -2.15
C SER A 158 -16.72 -15.48 -2.93
N ALA A 159 -17.73 -15.08 -3.70
CA ALA A 159 -17.76 -13.78 -4.39
C ALA A 159 -17.61 -12.60 -3.42
N LYS A 160 -18.39 -12.58 -2.32
CA LYS A 160 -18.29 -11.52 -1.30
C LYS A 160 -16.90 -11.45 -0.66
N ARG A 161 -16.27 -12.61 -0.39
CA ARG A 161 -14.91 -12.65 0.16
C ARG A 161 -13.86 -12.12 -0.82
N VAL A 162 -13.98 -12.48 -2.10
CA VAL A 162 -13.08 -11.97 -3.16
C VAL A 162 -13.20 -10.46 -3.24
N GLN A 163 -14.42 -9.92 -3.29
CA GLN A 163 -14.64 -8.47 -3.35
C GLN A 163 -14.07 -7.78 -2.09
N GLN A 164 -14.36 -8.27 -0.89
CA GLN A 164 -13.82 -7.68 0.34
C GLN A 164 -12.28 -7.71 0.39
N ALA A 165 -11.67 -8.81 -0.05
CA ALA A 165 -10.21 -8.92 -0.10
C ALA A 165 -9.60 -7.97 -1.14
N TRP A 166 -10.27 -7.80 -2.29
CA TRP A 166 -9.91 -6.85 -3.32
C TRP A 166 -9.98 -5.40 -2.80
N ASP A 167 -11.12 -4.99 -2.26
CA ASP A 167 -11.34 -3.63 -1.75
C ASP A 167 -10.29 -3.26 -0.69
N LEU A 168 -9.99 -4.19 0.24
CA LEU A 168 -8.92 -3.99 1.23
C LEU A 168 -7.54 -3.90 0.59
N CYS A 169 -7.25 -4.74 -0.40
CA CYS A 169 -5.97 -4.71 -1.12
C CYS A 169 -5.76 -3.36 -1.81
N VAL A 170 -6.76 -2.88 -2.56
CA VAL A 170 -6.73 -1.58 -3.25
C VAL A 170 -6.56 -0.44 -2.26
N GLU A 171 -7.27 -0.48 -1.13
CA GLU A 171 -7.17 0.56 -0.12
C GLU A 171 -5.76 0.63 0.49
N HIS A 172 -5.17 -0.53 0.84
CA HIS A 172 -3.79 -0.57 1.31
C HIS A 172 -2.81 -0.07 0.25
N GLY A 173 -3.02 -0.41 -1.03
CA GLY A 173 -2.19 0.06 -2.14
C GLY A 173 -2.29 1.57 -2.37
N THR A 174 -3.48 2.13 -2.29
CA THR A 174 -3.74 3.58 -2.43
C THR A 174 -3.09 4.38 -1.30
N LEU A 175 -3.20 3.88 -0.07
CA LEU A 175 -2.55 4.51 1.09
C LEU A 175 -1.02 4.37 1.04
N ALA A 176 -0.52 3.23 0.55
CA ALA A 176 0.91 3.05 0.30
C ALA A 176 1.42 4.02 -0.77
N GLU A 177 0.72 4.19 -1.89
CA GLU A 177 1.03 5.18 -2.94
C GLU A 177 1.13 6.59 -2.35
N TYR A 178 0.12 7.00 -1.58
CA TYR A 178 0.11 8.31 -0.90
C TYR A 178 1.31 8.50 0.04
N LEU A 179 1.67 7.48 0.83
CA LEU A 179 2.82 7.54 1.74
C LEU A 179 4.15 7.53 0.99
N LEU A 180 4.28 6.78 -0.10
CA LEU A 180 5.46 6.76 -0.97
C LEU A 180 5.70 8.16 -1.58
N ASP A 181 4.66 8.77 -2.14
CA ASP A 181 4.74 10.13 -2.71
C ASP A 181 5.27 11.13 -1.68
N ARG A 182 4.70 11.08 -0.47
CA ARG A 182 5.02 12.04 0.58
C ARG A 182 6.37 11.82 1.26
N LEU A 183 6.80 10.58 1.44
CA LEU A 183 8.02 10.24 2.19
C LEU A 183 9.27 10.10 1.30
N ILE A 184 9.10 9.88 0.00
CA ILE A 184 10.21 9.54 -0.90
C ILE A 184 10.31 10.49 -2.08
N PHE A 185 9.19 10.78 -2.74
CA PHE A 185 9.18 11.62 -3.94
C PHE A 185 9.19 13.12 -3.62
N ASN A 186 8.70 13.50 -2.44
CA ASN A 186 8.71 14.91 -2.04
C ASN A 186 10.14 15.43 -1.77
N ARG A 187 10.35 16.73 -2.08
CA ARG A 187 11.66 17.37 -1.99
C ARG A 187 12.06 17.70 -0.55
N TRP A 188 11.06 17.83 0.34
CA TRP A 188 11.23 18.25 1.73
C TRP A 188 11.83 17.15 2.63
N PRO A 189 12.56 17.52 3.70
CA PRO A 189 13.12 16.54 4.63
C PRO A 189 11.99 15.77 5.34
N ASN A 190 12.13 14.44 5.46
CA ASN A 190 11.12 13.56 6.07
C ASN A 190 10.70 13.98 7.48
N ILE A 191 11.57 14.67 8.22
CA ILE A 191 11.30 15.22 9.56
C ILE A 191 10.11 16.18 9.52
N TRP A 192 10.05 17.08 8.52
CA TRP A 192 8.95 18.03 8.37
C TRP A 192 7.63 17.34 8.06
N HIS A 193 7.64 16.29 7.24
CA HIS A 193 6.45 15.51 6.96
C HIS A 193 5.96 14.72 8.17
N ARG A 194 6.86 14.13 8.95
CA ARG A 194 6.51 13.44 10.20
C ARG A 194 5.91 14.41 11.23
N LEU A 195 6.51 15.59 11.39
CA LEU A 195 5.96 16.63 12.26
C LEU A 195 4.57 17.09 11.77
N ARG A 196 4.43 17.33 10.47
CA ARG A 196 3.14 17.73 9.89
C ARG A 196 2.07 16.65 10.06
N MET A 197 2.38 15.38 9.79
CA MET A 197 1.43 14.27 10.01
C MET A 197 1.06 14.10 11.48
N ARG A 198 1.95 14.47 12.40
CA ARG A 198 1.70 14.41 13.84
C ARG A 198 0.83 15.58 14.32
N TRP A 199 0.98 16.77 13.74
CA TRP A 199 0.30 17.98 14.21
C TRP A 199 -0.95 18.34 13.41
N TRP A 200 -0.95 18.08 12.10
CA TRP A 200 -2.08 18.32 11.19
C TRP A 200 -2.33 17.09 10.31
N PRO A 201 -2.90 16.01 10.87
CA PRO A 201 -3.28 14.84 10.08
C PRO A 201 -4.36 15.21 9.05
N ASN A 202 -4.20 14.71 7.83
CA ASN A 202 -5.19 14.82 6.76
C ASN A 202 -6.16 13.63 6.80
N ASP A 203 -7.24 13.67 6.03
CA ASP A 203 -8.25 12.60 5.97
C ASP A 203 -7.63 11.23 5.62
N LEU A 204 -6.64 11.20 4.71
CA LEU A 204 -5.89 9.97 4.38
C LEU A 204 -5.00 9.47 5.53
N ASP A 205 -4.49 10.36 6.37
CA ASP A 205 -3.71 10.00 7.57
C ASP A 205 -4.64 9.39 8.65
N HIS A 206 -5.88 9.87 8.73
CA HIS A 206 -6.93 9.27 9.58
C HIS A 206 -7.40 7.93 9.02
N ARG A 207 -7.67 7.84 7.71
CA ARG A 207 -8.10 6.62 7.03
C ARG A 207 -7.07 5.50 7.16
N SER A 208 -5.78 5.82 7.02
CA SER A 208 -4.68 4.86 7.24
C SER A 208 -4.62 4.36 8.67
N MET A 209 -4.65 5.24 9.68
CA MET A 209 -4.67 4.82 11.08
C MET A 209 -5.91 3.98 11.40
N HIS A 210 -7.08 4.38 10.90
CA HIS A 210 -8.31 3.63 11.11
C HIS A 210 -8.22 2.24 10.49
N LEU A 211 -7.76 2.12 9.24
CA LEU A 211 -7.65 0.83 8.56
C LEU A 211 -6.65 -0.10 9.27
N LEU A 212 -5.53 0.44 9.74
CA LEU A 212 -4.54 -0.36 10.49
C LEU A 212 -5.05 -0.81 11.86
N ASN A 213 -5.85 0.02 12.54
CA ASN A 213 -6.37 -0.29 13.87
C ASN A 213 -7.62 -1.19 13.83
N SER A 214 -8.54 -0.93 12.92
CA SER A 214 -9.84 -1.62 12.82
C SER A 214 -9.82 -2.80 11.85
N GLY A 215 -8.89 -2.81 10.90
CA GLY A 215 -8.91 -3.75 9.77
C GLY A 215 -10.04 -3.49 8.76
N SER A 216 -10.76 -2.37 8.89
CA SER A 216 -11.93 -2.04 8.06
C SER A 216 -11.79 -0.69 7.35
N ILE A 217 -12.36 -0.61 6.14
CA ILE A 217 -12.35 0.60 5.33
C ILE A 217 -13.32 1.61 5.96
N LEU A 218 -12.84 2.85 6.15
CA LEU A 218 -13.66 3.95 6.67
C LEU A 218 -14.81 4.20 5.67
N GLY A 219 -16.05 3.91 6.07
CA GLY A 219 -17.25 4.00 5.23
C GLY A 219 -18.02 2.69 5.00
N THR A 220 -17.50 1.53 5.41
CA THR A 220 -18.20 0.23 5.26
C THR A 220 -19.02 -0.20 6.50
N GLN A 221 -19.04 0.60 7.56
CA GLN A 221 -19.74 0.24 8.81
C GLN A 221 -21.25 0.54 8.82
N ASP A 222 -21.76 1.33 7.88
CA ASP A 222 -23.19 1.69 7.87
C ASP A 222 -24.09 0.71 7.11
N SER A 223 -23.54 -0.30 6.42
CA SER A 223 -24.34 -1.25 5.62
C SER A 223 -24.58 -2.61 6.29
N HIS A 224 -24.06 -2.84 7.50
CA HIS A 224 -24.19 -4.14 8.17
C HIS A 224 -25.21 -4.16 9.32
N GLN A 225 -25.88 -3.04 9.62
CA GLN A 225 -26.82 -2.92 10.75
C GLN A 225 -28.31 -2.92 10.36
N ASP A 226 -28.64 -2.88 9.07
CA ASP A 226 -30.05 -2.87 8.61
C ASP A 226 -30.60 -4.25 8.18
N ASP A 227 -29.77 -5.30 8.14
CA ASP A 227 -30.19 -6.64 7.66
C ASP A 227 -30.68 -7.62 8.76
N VAL A 228 -31.03 -7.13 9.96
CA VAL A 228 -31.60 -7.97 11.05
C VAL A 228 -33.07 -7.63 11.36
N ALA A 229 -33.71 -6.74 10.60
CA ALA A 229 -35.14 -6.44 10.77
C ALA A 229 -35.86 -6.39 9.41
N GLY A 230 -36.13 -7.57 8.84
CA GLY A 230 -36.96 -7.75 7.65
C GLY A 230 -37.48 -9.18 7.54
#